data_AF-A0A926D3H4-F1
#
_entry.id   AF-A0A926D3H4-F1
#
_cell.length_a   1.000
_cell.length_b   1.000
_cell.length_c   1.000
_cell.angle_alpha   90.00
_cell.angle_beta   90.00
_cell.angle_gamma   90.00
#
_symmetry.space_group_name_H-M   'P 1'
#
loop_
_entity.id
_entity.type
_entity.pdbx_description
1 polymer ?
#
loop_
_entity_poly.entity_id
_entity_poly.type
_entity_poly.pdbx_seq_one_letter_code
_entity_poly.pdbx_strand_id
1 'polypeptide(L)' 'MFRIENDFKSPNVPRTIRFTDRLFEELTAAAQENGVSFNRLVLQCCRYALDHLDRDDPE' A
#
# COMPACT_ATOMS: atom_id res chain seq x y z
N MET A 1 1.38 -6.62 12.35
CA MET A 1 1.92 -7.40 11.21
C MET A 1 1.03 -7.14 10.01
N PHE A 2 1.59 -6.66 8.90
CA PHE A 2 0.83 -6.34 7.70
C PHE A 2 0.33 -7.63 7.02
N ARG A 3 -0.95 -7.66 6.65
CA ARG A 3 -1.56 -8.74 5.86
C ARG A 3 -2.25 -8.13 4.65
N ILE A 4 -2.06 -8.75 3.50
CA ILE A 4 -2.68 -8.29 2.26
C ILE A 4 -4.10 -8.87 2.22
N GLU A 5 -5.09 -7.98 2.25
CA GLU A 5 -6.51 -8.31 2.29
C GLU A 5 -7.21 -7.93 0.98
N ASN A 6 -8.50 -8.25 0.82
CA ASN A 6 -9.25 -7.89 -0.39
C ASN A 6 -10.11 -6.62 -0.25
N ASP A 7 -9.91 -5.89 0.85
CA ASP A 7 -10.49 -4.56 1.04
C ASP A 7 -9.70 -3.51 0.23
N PHE A 8 -10.28 -2.32 0.01
CA PHE A 8 -9.90 -1.33 -1.03
C PHE A 8 -10.41 -1.65 -2.45
N LYS A 9 -11.72 -1.87 -2.58
CA LYS A 9 -12.41 -1.96 -3.88
C LYS A 9 -12.72 -0.56 -4.42
N SER A 10 -12.69 -0.42 -5.75
CA SER A 10 -13.13 0.78 -6.49
C SER A 10 -12.42 2.11 -6.13
N PRO A 11 -11.08 2.19 -6.20
CA PRO A 11 -10.39 3.47 -6.08
C PRO A 11 -10.70 4.39 -7.27
N ASN A 12 -11.33 5.54 -7.01
CA ASN A 12 -11.86 6.44 -8.04
C ASN A 12 -11.14 7.80 -8.15
N VAL A 13 -10.06 8.02 -7.37
CA VAL A 13 -9.31 9.28 -7.36
C VAL A 13 -7.92 9.03 -7.94
N PRO A 14 -7.62 9.46 -9.18
CA PRO A 14 -6.33 9.20 -9.81
C PRO A 14 -5.22 10.05 -9.18
N ARG A 15 -4.08 9.42 -8.91
CA ARG A 15 -2.86 10.07 -8.40
C ARG A 15 -1.62 9.47 -9.06
N THR A 16 -0.68 10.32 -9.46
CA THR A 16 0.60 9.92 -10.03
C THR A 16 1.71 10.10 -9.00
N ILE A 17 2.46 9.04 -8.73
CA ILE A 17 3.66 9.05 -7.88
C ILE A 17 4.81 8.35 -8.61
N ARG A 18 6.05 8.69 -8.27
CA ARG A 18 7.25 8.06 -8.82
C ARG A 18 7.92 7.19 -7.76
N PHE A 19 8.22 5.95 -8.11
CA PHE A 19 8.92 5.00 -7.25
C PHE A 19 10.40 4.92 -7.65
N THR A 20 11.25 4.49 -6.71
CA THR A 20 12.59 3.99 -7.05
C THR A 20 12.47 2.59 -7.65
N ASP A 21 13.39 2.21 -8.54
CA ASP A 21 13.35 0.92 -9.25
C ASP A 21 13.22 -0.26 -8.27
N ARG A 22 14.07 -0.27 -7.24
CA ARG A 22 14.05 -1.31 -6.20
C ARG A 22 12.69 -1.44 -5.51
N LEU A 23 12.10 -0.32 -5.08
CA LEU A 23 10.81 -0.35 -4.39
C LEU A 23 9.68 -0.79 -5.32
N PHE A 24 9.74 -0.38 -6.60
CA PHE A 24 8.79 -0.81 -7.61
C PHE A 24 8.85 -2.32 -7.85
N GLU A 25 10.05 -2.89 -7.97
CA GLU A 25 10.26 -4.33 -8.14
C GLU A 25 9.75 -5.12 -6.93
N GLU A 26 10.11 -4.70 -5.71
CA GLU A 26 9.67 -5.34 -4.47
C GLU A 26 8.13 -5.34 -4.33
N LEU A 27 7.48 -4.20 -4.60
CA LEU A 27 6.02 -4.11 -4.55
C LEU A 27 5.35 -4.90 -5.68
N THR A 28 5.95 -4.95 -6.86
CA THR A 28 5.40 -5.72 -7.99
C THR A 28 5.44 -7.22 -7.72
N ALA A 29 6.55 -7.73 -7.21
CA ALA A 29 6.67 -9.13 -6.79
C ALA A 29 5.65 -9.48 -5.72
N ALA A 30 5.55 -8.66 -4.66
CA ALA A 30 4.58 -8.87 -3.59
C ALA A 30 3.12 -8.88 -4.10
N ALA A 31 2.77 -7.99 -5.03
CA ALA A 31 1.43 -7.96 -5.62
C ALA A 31 1.11 -9.23 -6.42
N GLN A 32 2.08 -9.71 -7.21
CA GLN A 32 1.95 -10.93 -8.01
C GLN A 32 1.80 -12.18 -7.14
N GLU A 33 2.67 -12.34 -6.14
CA GLU A 33 2.65 -13.48 -5.21
C GLU A 33 1.33 -13.57 -4.43
N ASN A 34 0.72 -12.43 -4.11
CA ASN A 34 -0.53 -12.36 -3.35
C ASN A 34 -1.78 -12.24 -4.24
N GLY A 35 -1.63 -12.25 -5.57
CA GLY A 35 -2.75 -12.20 -6.52
C GLY A 35 -3.58 -10.91 -6.44
N VAL A 36 -2.95 -9.78 -6.06
CA VAL A 36 -3.61 -8.46 -5.99
C VAL A 36 -3.07 -7.51 -7.05
N SER A 37 -3.88 -6.52 -7.44
CA SER A 37 -3.37 -5.47 -8.33
C SER A 37 -2.36 -4.60 -7.59
N PHE A 38 -1.36 -4.08 -8.32
CA PHE A 38 -0.36 -3.16 -7.77
C PHE A 38 -1.01 -1.99 -7.03
N ASN A 39 -2.05 -1.39 -7.61
CA ASN A 39 -2.79 -0.30 -6.98
C ASN A 39 -3.43 -0.73 -5.64
N ARG A 40 -4.03 -1.92 -5.57
CA ARG A 40 -4.62 -2.42 -4.32
C ARG A 40 -3.56 -2.61 -3.24
N LEU A 41 -2.39 -3.18 -3.59
CA LEU A 41 -1.27 -3.31 -2.67
C LEU A 41 -0.83 -1.94 -2.13
N VAL A 42 -0.61 -0.95 -3.00
CA VAL A 42 -0.19 0.39 -2.61
C VAL A 42 -1.16 1.03 -1.63
N LEU A 43 -2.48 0.92 -1.87
CA LEU A 43 -3.49 1.46 -0.95
C LEU A 43 -3.44 0.81 0.44
N GLN A 44 -3.22 -0.50 0.51
CA GLN A 44 -3.08 -1.21 1.78
C GLN A 44 -1.80 -0.85 2.51
N CYS A 45 -0.68 -0.71 1.80
CA CYS A 45 0.57 -0.23 2.37
C CYS A 45 0.37 1.17 2.98
N CYS A 46 -0.28 2.08 2.27
CA CYS A 46 -0.60 3.41 2.77
C CYS A 46 -1.51 3.35 4.01
N ARG A 47 -2.57 2.54 3.99
CA ARG A 47 -3.47 2.39 5.15
C ARG A 47 -2.72 1.87 6.37
N TYR A 48 -1.95 0.80 6.22
CA TYR A 48 -1.20 0.20 7.31
C TYR A 48 -0.22 1.19 7.92
N ALA A 49 0.53 1.91 7.08
CA ALA A 49 1.44 2.95 7.53
C ALA A 49 0.71 4.05 8.30
N LEU A 50 -0.49 4.47 7.87
CA LEU A 50 -1.29 5.47 8.57
C LEU A 50 -1.90 4.98 9.89
N ASP A 51 -2.21 3.68 10.01
CA ASP A 51 -2.75 3.07 11.23
C ASP A 51 -1.68 2.85 12.31
N HIS A 52 -0.44 2.65 11.89
CA HIS A 52 0.71 2.42 12.78
C HIS A 52 1.67 3.61 12.79
N LEU A 53 1.25 4.76 12.25
CA LEU A 53 2.01 5.98 12.37
C LEU A 53 1.94 6.40 13.84
N ASP A 54 3.07 6.46 14.52
CA ASP A 54 3.16 7.05 15.85
C ASP A 54 2.69 8.49 15.74
N ARG A 55 1.46 8.72 16.19
CA ARG A 55 0.93 10.06 16.40
C ARG A 55 1.40 10.39 17.78
N ASP A 56 2.35 11.31 17.89
CA ASP A 56 2.57 12.03 19.14
C ASP A 56 1.21 12.66 19.49
N ASP A 57 0.41 11.95 20.30
CA ASP A 57 -0.69 12.56 21.01
C ASP A 57 -0.02 13.58 21.95
N PRO A 58 -0.28 14.88 21.79
CA PRO A 58 0.19 15.83 22.77
C PRO A 58 -0.55 15.51 24.07
N GLU A 59 0.17 14.90 25.03
CA GLU A 59 -0.23 14.83 26.44
C GLU A 59 -0.62 16.22 26.98
#